data_AF-A0A925E6C7-F1
#
_entry.id   AF-A0A925E6C7-F1
#
_cell.length_a   1.000
_cell.length_b   1.000
_cell.length_c   1.000
_cell.angle_alpha   90.00
_cell.angle_beta   90.00
_cell.angle_gamma   90.00
#
_symmetry.space_group_name_H-M   'P 1'
#
loop_
_entity.id
_entity.type
_entity.pdbx_description
1 polymer ?
#
loop_
_entity_poly.entity_id
_entity_poly.type
_entity_poly.pdbx_seq_one_letter_code
_entity_poly.pdbx_strand_id
1 'polypeptide(L)'
;MQQPPNPNKPPQRQIRLELPGNLNASYANGAIINQTHSEIILDFVQVLPNDPRARVQARVVLTPANAKSFLQALKENLDIFEQKHGEITLPPKPISLAEQLFGNVRPEEGETTSDAPSDETIS
;
A
#
# COMPACT_ATOMS: atom_id res chain seq x y z
N MET A 1 -8.45 47.98 -4.60
CA MET A 1 -9.61 47.67 -3.74
C MET A 1 -9.50 46.21 -3.33
N GLN A 2 -9.33 45.91 -2.04
CA GLN A 2 -9.28 44.53 -1.53
C GLN A 2 -10.71 44.02 -1.38
N GLN A 3 -11.02 42.85 -1.95
CA GLN A 3 -12.32 42.21 -1.86
C GLN A 3 -12.61 41.83 -0.39
N PRO A 4 -13.85 42.02 0.11
CA PRO A 4 -14.20 41.65 1.48
C PRO A 4 -14.13 40.12 1.67
N PRO A 5 -13.75 39.64 2.87
CA PRO A 5 -13.67 38.21 3.15
C PRO A 5 -15.05 37.55 3.07
N ASN A 6 -15.13 36.42 2.37
CA ASN A 6 -16.36 35.65 2.14
C ASN A 6 -16.78 34.92 3.44
N PRO A 7 -18.00 35.15 4.00
CA PRO A 7 -18.41 34.65 5.31
C PRO A 7 -18.67 33.12 5.39
N ASN A 8 -18.61 32.39 4.27
CA ASN A 8 -19.00 30.97 4.20
C ASN A 8 -17.83 29.96 4.16
N LYS A 9 -16.58 30.36 4.42
CA LYS A 9 -15.49 29.40 4.60
C LYS A 9 -15.31 29.08 6.09
N PRO A 10 -15.50 27.83 6.54
CA PRO A 10 -15.13 27.45 7.90
C PRO A 10 -13.65 27.79 8.12
N PRO A 11 -13.29 28.41 9.26
CA PRO A 11 -11.91 28.77 9.53
C PRO A 11 -11.05 27.51 9.47
N GLN A 12 -10.15 27.46 8.48
CA GLN A 12 -9.15 26.39 8.41
C GLN A 12 -8.25 26.53 9.62
N ARG A 13 -8.44 25.65 10.60
CA ARG A 13 -7.62 25.63 11.81
C ARG A 13 -6.22 25.18 11.41
N GLN A 14 -5.33 26.15 11.22
CA GLN A 14 -3.92 25.88 10.97
C GLN A 14 -3.31 25.36 12.28
N ILE A 15 -3.14 24.04 12.34
CA ILE A 15 -2.45 23.40 13.46
C ILE A 15 -0.97 23.81 13.36
N ARG A 16 -0.46 24.53 14.36
CA ARG A 16 0.98 24.73 14.50
C ARG A 16 1.57 23.44 15.04
N LEU A 17 2.49 22.86 14.27
CA LEU A 17 3.24 21.70 14.68
C LEU A 17 4.37 22.17 15.60
N GLU A 18 4.38 21.71 16.85
CA GLU A 18 5.49 21.92 17.78
C GLU A 18 6.33 20.65 17.82
N LEU A 19 7.62 20.76 17.50
CA LEU A 19 8.57 19.66 17.65
C LEU A 19 9.36 19.86 18.96
N PRO A 20 9.26 18.94 19.93
CA PRO A 20 10.09 18.99 21.13
C PRO A 20 11.58 18.87 20.77
N GLY A 21 12.44 19.66 21.40
CA GLY A 21 13.89 19.64 21.14
C GLY A 21 14.59 18.33 21.55
N ASN A 22 13.93 17.50 22.36
CA ASN A 22 14.39 16.18 22.78
C ASN A 22 13.70 15.02 22.03
N LEU A 23 12.98 15.31 20.94
CA LEU A 23 12.35 14.28 20.13
C LEU A 23 13.42 13.51 19.35
N ASN A 24 13.64 12.25 19.73
CA ASN A 24 14.53 11.36 19.01
C ASN A 24 13.82 10.75 17.81
N ALA A 25 14.50 10.70 16.66
CA ALA A 25 14.03 9.93 15.52
C ALA A 25 14.19 8.43 15.81
N SER A 26 13.12 7.66 15.60
CA SER A 26 13.14 6.20 15.68
C SER A 26 13.30 5.61 14.28
N TYR A 27 14.35 4.81 14.07
CA TYR A 27 14.50 4.04 12.85
C TYR A 27 13.70 2.73 12.94
N ALA A 28 12.97 2.38 11.88
CA ALA A 28 12.29 1.10 11.73
C ALA A 28 12.44 0.59 10.30
N ASN A 29 12.56 -0.73 10.14
CA ASN A 29 12.62 -1.40 8.84
C ASN A 29 11.42 -2.32 8.58
N GLY A 30 10.43 -2.29 9.47
CA GLY A 30 9.15 -2.97 9.30
C GLY A 30 8.08 -2.33 10.15
N ALA A 31 6.82 -2.66 9.83
CA ALA A 31 5.66 -2.29 10.63
C ALA A 31 4.72 -3.49 10.74
N ILE A 32 4.19 -3.73 11.93
CA ILE A 32 3.12 -4.70 12.19
C ILE A 32 1.84 -3.91 12.43
N ILE A 33 0.79 -4.27 11.70
CA ILE A 33 -0.50 -3.59 11.79
C ILE A 33 -1.50 -4.54 12.42
N ASN A 34 -2.05 -4.15 13.57
CA ASN A 34 -3.13 -4.84 14.25
C ASN A 34 -4.36 -3.93 14.32
N GLN A 35 -5.55 -4.53 14.43
CA GLN A 35 -6.79 -3.76 14.50
C GLN A 35 -7.80 -4.37 15.47
N THR A 36 -8.56 -3.48 16.10
CA THR A 36 -9.80 -3.78 16.82
C THR A 36 -10.95 -3.01 16.16
N HIS A 37 -12.16 -3.10 16.71
CA HIS A 37 -13.28 -2.29 16.21
C HIS A 37 -13.05 -0.78 16.40
N SER A 38 -12.28 -0.39 17.41
CA SER A 38 -12.11 1.01 17.80
C SER A 38 -10.73 1.58 17.47
N GLU A 39 -9.75 0.73 17.19
CA GLU A 39 -8.35 1.14 17.07
C GLU A 39 -7.60 0.39 15.96
N ILE A 40 -6.69 1.11 15.31
CA ILE A 40 -5.63 0.58 14.46
C ILE A 40 -4.32 0.82 15.19
N ILE A 41 -3.54 -0.23 15.39
CA ILE A 41 -2.27 -0.21 16.11
C ILE A 41 -1.15 -0.44 15.10
N LEU A 42 -0.23 0.50 15.01
CA LEU A 42 0.97 0.45 14.18
C LEU A 42 2.18 0.25 15.07
N ASP A 43 2.78 -0.94 15.01
CA ASP A 43 4.02 -1.26 15.69
C ASP A 43 5.18 -1.19 14.72
N PHE A 44 5.97 -0.13 14.83
CA PHE A 44 7.20 0.02 14.06
C PHE A 44 8.31 -0.79 14.71
N VAL A 45 8.91 -1.70 13.94
CA VAL A 45 9.89 -2.65 14.43
C VAL A 45 11.23 -2.50 13.73
N GLN A 46 12.28 -2.84 14.46
CA GLN A 46 13.63 -3.01 13.95
C GLN A 46 14.03 -4.47 14.08
N VAL A 47 14.37 -5.09 12.96
CA VAL A 47 15.00 -6.41 12.90
C VAL A 47 16.44 -6.22 12.44
N LEU A 48 17.40 -6.73 13.22
CA LEU A 48 18.82 -6.64 12.89
C LEU A 48 19.29 -7.94 12.21
N PRO A 49 20.20 -7.85 11.23
CA PRO A 49 20.89 -9.03 10.73
C PRO A 49 21.57 -9.76 11.90
N ASN A 50 21.36 -11.07 12.01
CA ASN A 50 21.90 -11.95 13.06
C ASN A 50 21.24 -11.84 14.45
N ASP A 51 20.21 -11.01 14.66
CA ASP A 51 19.34 -11.08 15.85
C ASP A 51 17.92 -11.43 15.40
N PRO A 52 17.42 -12.65 15.68
CA PRO A 52 16.08 -13.06 15.25
C PRO A 52 14.96 -12.33 16.00
N ARG A 53 15.27 -11.51 17.01
CA ARG A 53 14.28 -10.75 17.78
C ARG A 53 13.99 -9.42 17.10
N ALA A 54 12.73 -9.18 16.77
CA ALA A 54 12.24 -7.86 16.42
C ALA A 54 12.12 -6.99 17.69
N ARG A 55 12.62 -5.75 17.63
CA ARG A 55 12.45 -4.76 18.71
C ARG A 55 11.42 -3.71 18.28
N VAL A 56 10.41 -3.47 19.10
CA VAL A 56 9.44 -2.39 18.88
C VAL A 56 10.10 -1.06 19.20
N GLN A 57 10.13 -0.17 18.22
CA GLN A 57 10.77 1.14 18.31
C GLN A 57 9.76 2.25 18.61
N ALA A 58 8.55 2.11 18.08
CA ALA A 58 7.43 2.99 18.35
C ALA A 58 6.12 2.24 18.17
N ARG A 59 5.14 2.57 19.00
CA ARG A 59 3.75 2.17 18.83
C ARG A 59 2.90 3.42 18.63
N VAL A 60 2.14 3.45 17.55
CA VAL A 60 1.16 4.50 17.29
C VAL A 60 -0.23 3.85 17.24
N VAL A 61 -1.16 4.40 18.01
CA VAL A 61 -2.55 3.94 18.05
C VAL A 61 -3.43 5.02 17.44
N LEU A 62 -4.25 4.64 16.46
CA LEU A 62 -5.12 5.52 15.71
C LEU A 62 -6.55 5.01 15.77
N THR A 63 -7.52 5.92 15.71
CA THR A 63 -8.90 5.53 15.35
C THR A 63 -8.94 5.09 13.87
N PRO A 64 -9.91 4.27 13.46
CA PRO A 64 -10.07 3.87 12.06
C PRO A 64 -10.16 5.07 11.09
N ALA A 65 -10.83 6.14 11.49
CA ALA A 65 -10.93 7.37 10.70
C ALA A 65 -9.55 8.03 10.51
N ASN A 66 -8.79 8.20 11.59
CA ASN A 66 -7.44 8.78 11.53
C ASN A 66 -6.48 7.90 10.74
N ALA A 67 -6.57 6.58 10.86
CA ALA A 67 -5.77 5.64 10.07
C ALA A 67 -6.06 5.76 8.57
N LYS A 68 -7.33 5.94 8.19
CA LYS A 68 -7.72 6.13 6.78
C LYS A 68 -7.21 7.46 6.23
N SER A 69 -7.31 8.54 6.99
CA SER A 69 -6.72 9.83 6.61
C SER A 69 -5.20 9.76 6.51
N PHE A 70 -4.54 9.06 7.44
CA PHE A 70 -3.10 8.82 7.40
C PHE A 70 -2.68 8.08 6.13
N LEU A 71 -3.37 7.00 5.77
CA LEU A 71 -3.07 6.22 4.55
C LEU A 71 -3.17 7.09 3.29
N GLN A 72 -4.22 7.92 3.18
CA GLN A 72 -4.40 8.80 2.03
C GLN A 72 -3.25 9.80 1.91
N ALA A 73 -2.91 10.48 3.01
CA ALA A 73 -1.81 11.43 3.05
C ALA A 73 -0.45 10.75 2.77
N LEU A 74 -0.23 9.55 3.32
CA LEU A 74 1.00 8.80 3.08
C LEU A 74 1.12 8.41 1.60
N LYS A 75 0.05 7.90 1.01
CA LYS A 75 0.02 7.53 -0.42
C LYS A 75 0.35 8.73 -1.30
N GLU A 76 -0.31 9.86 -1.09
CA GLU A 76 -0.06 11.08 -1.86
C GLU A 76 1.40 11.54 -1.75
N ASN A 77 1.99 11.48 -0.55
CA ASN A 77 3.40 11.84 -0.37
C ASN A 77 4.37 10.86 -1.05
N LEU A 78 4.07 9.55 -1.06
CA LEU A 78 4.85 8.55 -1.77
C LEU A 78 4.74 8.76 -3.29
N ASP A 79 3.55 9.00 -3.81
CA ASP A 79 3.32 9.27 -5.24
C ASP A 79 4.15 10.51 -5.68
N ILE A 80 4.15 11.58 -4.87
CA ILE A 80 4.97 12.78 -5.12
C ILE A 80 6.47 12.47 -5.06
N PHE A 81 6.89 11.60 -4.13
CA PHE A 81 8.29 11.19 -4.01
C PHE A 81 8.73 10.39 -5.25
N GLU A 82 7.95 9.41 -5.69
CA GLU A 82 8.27 8.58 -6.84
C GLU A 82 8.33 9.37 -8.15
N GLN A 83 7.44 10.36 -8.33
CA GLN A 83 7.51 11.27 -9.47
C GLN A 83 8.84 12.04 -9.54
N LYS A 84 9.49 12.29 -8.40
CA LYS A 84 10.74 13.05 -8.31
C LYS A 84 11.99 12.16 -8.32
N HIS A 85 11.90 10.97 -7.75
CA HIS A 85 13.06 10.11 -7.46
C HIS A 85 13.04 8.77 -8.19
N GLY A 86 11.97 8.46 -8.91
CA GLY A 86 11.75 7.15 -9.53
C GLY A 86 10.92 6.22 -8.66
N GLU A 87 10.44 5.13 -9.28
CA GLU A 87 9.57 4.13 -8.64
C GLU A 87 10.28 3.40 -7.49
N ILE A 88 9.57 3.21 -6.38
CA ILE A 88 10.03 2.42 -5.24
C ILE A 88 9.85 0.95 -5.60
N THR A 89 10.95 0.25 -5.88
CA THR A 89 10.92 -1.19 -6.10
C THR A 89 10.70 -1.92 -4.78
N LEU A 90 9.56 -2.60 -4.66
CA LEU A 90 9.29 -3.47 -3.53
C LEU A 90 10.02 -4.81 -3.69
N PRO A 91 10.56 -5.39 -2.60
CA PRO A 91 11.06 -6.76 -2.66
C PRO A 91 9.91 -7.69 -3.07
N PRO A 92 10.19 -8.74 -3.87
CA PRO A 92 9.17 -9.64 -4.36
C PRO A 92 8.40 -10.21 -3.17
N LYS A 93 7.08 -10.05 -3.18
CA LYS A 93 6.20 -10.67 -2.19
C LYS A 93 6.38 -12.18 -2.30
N PRO A 94 6.60 -12.92 -1.19
CA PRO A 94 6.65 -14.36 -1.26
C PRO A 94 5.35 -14.87 -1.87
N ILE A 95 5.47 -15.61 -2.97
CA ILE A 95 4.35 -16.20 -3.71
C ILE A 95 3.53 -17.02 -2.72
N SER A 96 2.22 -16.78 -2.66
CA SER A 96 1.37 -17.61 -1.83
C SER A 96 1.31 -19.03 -2.39
N LEU A 97 1.25 -20.05 -1.53
CA LEU A 97 1.09 -21.44 -1.97
C LEU A 97 -0.14 -21.61 -2.88
N ALA A 98 -1.18 -20.82 -2.67
CA ALA A 98 -2.36 -20.78 -3.55
C ALA A 98 -2.01 -20.33 -4.98
N GLU A 99 -1.23 -19.26 -5.15
CA GLU A 99 -0.78 -18.82 -6.49
C GLU A 99 0.10 -19.87 -7.18
N GLN A 100 0.93 -20.58 -6.41
CA GLN A 100 1.77 -21.67 -6.95
C GLN A 100 0.94 -22.88 -7.41
N LEU A 101 -0.17 -23.16 -6.73
CA LEU A 101 -1.03 -24.31 -7.03
C LEU A 101 -2.04 -24.02 -8.16
N PHE A 102 -2.62 -22.82 -8.19
CA PHE A 102 -3.68 -22.46 -9.16
C PHE A 102 -3.16 -21.78 -10.43
N GLY A 103 -1.92 -21.29 -10.46
CA GLY A 103 -1.33 -20.64 -11.65
C GLY A 103 -1.08 -21.57 -12.84
N ASN A 104 -1.11 -22.89 -12.64
CA ASN A 104 -0.82 -23.89 -13.67
C ASN A 104 -2.06 -24.47 -14.36
N VAL A 105 -3.28 -24.03 -14.00
CA VAL A 105 -4.49 -24.48 -14.67
C VAL A 105 -4.80 -23.51 -15.81
N ARG A 106 -4.18 -23.73 -16.98
CA ARG A 106 -4.71 -23.19 -18.24
C ARG A 106 -5.89 -24.09 -18.65
N PRO A 107 -7.10 -23.55 -18.91
CA PRO A 107 -8.11 -24.34 -19.59
C PRO A 107 -7.57 -24.62 -21.00
N GLU A 108 -7.32 -25.88 -21.31
CA GLU A 108 -7.05 -26.34 -22.67
C GLU A 108 -8.28 -25.98 -23.52
N GLU A 109 -8.13 -25.02 -24.43
CA GLU A 109 -9.16 -24.73 -25.43
C GLU A 109 -9.33 -25.99 -26.29
N GLY A 110 -10.52 -26.57 -26.26
CA GLY A 110 -10.84 -27.80 -26.97
C GLY A 110 -10.56 -27.68 -28.46
N GLU A 111 -9.83 -28.65 -29.00
CA GLU A 111 -9.64 -28.87 -30.43
C GLU A 111 -11.01 -28.92 -31.13
N THR A 112 -11.36 -27.86 -31.86
CA THR A 112 -12.45 -27.91 -32.84
C THR A 112 -11.95 -28.72 -34.03
N THR A 113 -12.33 -29.99 -34.11
CA THR A 113 -12.15 -30.82 -35.31
C THR A 113 -12.97 -30.21 -36.45
N SER A 114 -12.31 -29.49 -37.36
CA SER A 114 -12.89 -29.04 -38.63
C SER A 114 -12.29 -29.86 -39.79
N ASP A 115 -12.66 -31.13 -39.88
CA ASP A 115 -12.43 -31.92 -41.10
C ASP A 115 -13.73 -31.97 -41.91
N ALA A 116 -13.90 -30.99 -42.79
CA ALA A 116 -14.75 -31.12 -43.96
C ALA A 116 -13.84 -31.40 -45.16
N PRO A 117 -13.97 -32.54 -45.87
CA PRO A 117 -13.19 -32.75 -47.07
C PRO A 117 -13.87 -32.00 -48.22
N SER A 118 -13.20 -30.96 -48.72
CA SER A 118 -13.44 -30.41 -50.04
C SER A 118 -12.32 -30.89 -50.97
N ASP A 119 -12.62 -31.78 -51.90
CA ASP A 119 -12.06 -31.63 -53.23
C ASP A 119 -12.96 -32.19 -54.34
N GLU A 120 -13.01 -31.42 -55.42
CA GLU A 120 -13.81 -31.56 -56.63
C GLU A 120 -13.29 -32.68 -57.55
N THR A 121 -14.14 -33.16 -58.47
CA THR A 121 -13.92 -33.06 -59.95
C THR A 121 -14.59 -34.20 -60.71
N ILE A 122 -15.62 -33.83 -61.48
CA ILE A 122 -15.97 -34.22 -62.87
C ILE A 122 -15.52 -35.62 -63.35
N SER A 123 -16.49 -36.51 -63.58
CA SER A 123 -16.83 -37.04 -64.93
C SER A 123 -18.20 -37.70 -64.97
#